data_AF-A0A848DH97-F1
#
_entry.id   AF-A0A848DH97-F1
#
_cell.length_a   1.000
_cell.length_b   1.000
_cell.length_c   1.000
_cell.angle_alpha   90.00
_cell.angle_beta   90.00
_cell.angle_gamma   90.00
#
_symmetry.space_group_name_H-M   'P 1'
#
loop_
_entity.id
_entity.type
_entity.pdbx_description
1 polymer ?
#
loop_
_entity_poly.entity_id
_entity_poly.type
_entity_poly.pdbx_seq_one_letter_code
_entity_poly.pdbx_strand_id
1 'polypeptide(L)'
;MTTEATPQETLSRVAQGDAPVLERLVMMNLDSLQASGLDATSYFLVRLAALVAIDAAPVSYLINLGLAADAGVTLEQAQGALIAIAPVVGSAKVASAAGNILRAFDAAMAVEEGV
;
A
#
# COMPACT_ATOMS: atom_id res chain seq x y z
N MET A 1 36.63 15.34 1.27
CA MET A 1 35.60 16.35 1.01
C MET A 1 34.40 15.64 0.42
N THR A 2 33.39 15.33 1.23
CA THR A 2 32.09 14.90 0.72
C THR A 2 31.43 16.13 0.11
N THR A 3 31.22 16.14 -1.21
CA THR A 3 30.33 17.10 -1.86
C THR A 3 28.96 16.92 -1.23
N GLU A 4 28.48 17.90 -0.44
CA GLU A 4 27.10 17.91 0.02
C GLU A 4 26.20 18.00 -1.21
N ALA A 5 25.39 16.96 -1.43
CA ALA A 5 24.36 16.98 -2.45
C ALA A 5 23.34 18.06 -2.10
N THR A 6 22.91 18.82 -3.10
CA THR A 6 21.88 19.83 -2.92
C THR A 6 20.56 19.19 -2.46
N PRO A 7 19.66 19.95 -1.79
CA PRO A 7 18.34 19.44 -1.41
C PRO A 7 17.54 18.86 -2.59
N GLN A 8 17.66 19.46 -3.78
CA GLN A 8 17.01 19.02 -5.01
C GLN A 8 17.56 17.69 -5.51
N GLU A 9 18.88 17.50 -5.51
CA GLU A 9 19.51 16.23 -5.89
C GLU A 9 19.11 15.11 -4.93
N THR A 10 19.05 15.42 -3.62
CA THR A 10 18.61 14.46 -2.60
C THR A 10 17.16 14.05 -2.83
N LEU A 11 16.23 15.00 -3.01
CA LEU A 11 14.82 14.69 -3.27
C LEU A 11 14.60 13.98 -4.62
N SER A 12 15.39 14.33 -5.65
CA SER A 12 15.29 13.66 -6.95
C SER A 12 15.72 12.19 -6.85
N ARG A 13 16.73 11.87 -6.04
CA ARG A 13 17.11 10.48 -5.76
C ARG A 13 15.99 9.74 -5.04
N VAL A 14 15.38 10.34 -4.03
CA VAL A 14 14.23 9.72 -3.32
C VAL A 14 13.08 9.43 -4.29
N ALA A 15 12.73 10.38 -5.17
CA ALA A 15 11.69 10.18 -6.17
C ALA A 15 12.00 9.07 -7.17
N GLN A 16 13.29 8.82 -7.43
CA GLN A 16 13.77 7.71 -8.27
C GLN A 16 13.90 6.38 -7.51
N GLY A 17 13.50 6.33 -6.24
CA GLY A 17 13.54 5.11 -5.45
C GLY A 17 14.92 4.79 -4.89
N ASP A 18 15.66 5.79 -4.39
CA ASP A 18 16.95 5.58 -3.73
C ASP A 18 16.89 4.49 -2.64
N ALA A 19 17.79 3.50 -2.76
CA ALA A 19 17.75 2.27 -1.97
C ALA A 19 17.71 2.49 -0.45
N PRO A 20 18.49 3.41 0.17
CA PRO A 20 18.47 3.58 1.62
C PRO A 20 17.12 4.06 2.17
N VAL A 21 16.37 4.86 1.40
CA VAL A 21 15.04 5.32 1.80
C VAL A 21 14.04 4.19 1.67
N LEU A 22 14.05 3.48 0.53
CA LEU A 22 13.17 2.34 0.31
C LEU A 22 13.39 1.23 1.35
N GLU A 23 14.64 0.89 1.65
CA GLU A 23 15.01 -0.07 2.70
C GLU A 23 14.42 0.34 4.05
N ARG A 24 14.51 1.62 4.42
CA ARG A 24 13.94 2.09 5.68
C ARG A 24 12.42 1.98 5.70
N LEU A 25 11.74 2.30 4.60
CA LEU A 25 10.29 2.16 4.48
C LEU A 25 9.86 0.70 4.57
N VAL A 26 10.61 -0.24 3.97
CA VAL A 26 10.37 -1.68 4.10
C VAL A 26 10.50 -2.11 5.56
N MET A 27 11.58 -1.69 6.23
CA MET A 27 11.78 -1.99 7.66
C MET A 27 10.65 -1.47 8.53
N MET A 28 10.14 -0.26 8.28
CA MET A 28 8.98 0.27 9.01
C MET A 28 7.74 -0.64 8.90
N ASN A 29 7.52 -1.27 7.75
CA ASN A 29 6.39 -2.18 7.54
C ASN A 29 6.59 -3.52 8.27
N LEU A 30 7.80 -4.09 8.21
CA LEU A 30 8.16 -5.32 8.94
C LEU A 30 8.05 -5.12 10.46
N ASP A 31 8.64 -4.03 10.96
CA ASP A 31 8.60 -3.66 12.37
C ASP A 31 7.15 -3.47 12.84
N SER A 32 6.31 -2.81 12.02
CA SER A 32 4.91 -2.58 12.36
C SER A 32 4.10 -3.87 12.46
N LEU A 33 4.34 -4.86 11.58
CA LEU A 33 3.68 -6.16 11.67
C LEU A 33 4.02 -6.84 12.99
N GLN A 34 5.31 -6.94 13.31
CA GLN A 34 5.78 -7.58 14.54
C GLN A 34 5.28 -6.85 15.79
N ALA A 35 5.38 -5.53 15.83
CA ALA A 35 5.00 -4.71 16.98
C ALA A 35 3.49 -4.69 17.23
N SER A 36 2.66 -4.91 16.20
CA SER A 36 1.20 -4.92 16.33
C SER A 36 0.67 -6.10 17.16
N GLY A 37 1.41 -7.22 17.21
CA GLY A 37 0.96 -8.46 17.82
C GLY A 37 -0.22 -9.15 17.11
N LEU A 38 -0.64 -8.65 15.94
CA LEU A 38 -1.67 -9.27 15.12
C LEU A 38 -1.08 -10.44 14.32
N ASP A 39 -1.92 -11.45 14.04
CA ASP A 39 -1.60 -12.41 12.98
C ASP A 39 -1.56 -11.70 11.62
N ALA A 40 -0.87 -12.31 10.65
CA ALA A 40 -0.63 -11.69 9.35
C ALA A 40 -1.93 -11.35 8.62
N THR A 41 -2.94 -12.23 8.68
CA THR A 41 -4.24 -12.01 8.03
C THR A 41 -4.95 -10.81 8.65
N SER A 42 -5.07 -10.76 9.97
CA SER A 42 -5.67 -9.62 10.68
C SER A 42 -4.92 -8.32 10.38
N TYR A 43 -3.59 -8.35 10.39
CA TYR A 43 -2.74 -7.20 10.11
C TYR A 43 -3.02 -6.59 8.73
N PHE A 44 -3.03 -7.40 7.68
CA PHE A 44 -3.23 -6.90 6.31
C PHE A 44 -4.67 -6.44 6.05
N LEU A 45 -5.67 -7.03 6.71
CA LEU A 45 -7.06 -6.54 6.66
C LEU A 45 -7.21 -5.19 7.36
N VAL A 46 -6.57 -5.00 8.52
CA VAL A 46 -6.54 -3.69 9.22
C VAL A 46 -5.86 -2.64 8.36
N ARG A 47 -4.76 -2.99 7.68
CA ARG A 47 -4.09 -2.08 6.75
C ARG A 47 -4.95 -1.72 5.56
N LEU A 48 -5.64 -2.70 4.96
CA LEU A 48 -6.58 -2.45 3.89
C LEU A 48 -7.67 -1.45 4.35
N ALA A 49 -8.25 -1.68 5.53
CA ALA A 49 -9.23 -0.77 6.11
C ALA A 49 -8.68 0.65 6.32
N ALA A 50 -7.44 0.77 6.80
CA ALA A 50 -6.77 2.06 6.97
C ALA A 50 -6.55 2.79 5.63
N LEU A 51 -6.11 2.07 4.58
CA LEU A 51 -5.95 2.64 3.23
C LEU A 51 -7.26 3.19 2.68
N VAL A 52 -8.37 2.45 2.86
CA VAL A 52 -9.71 2.91 2.48
C VAL A 52 -10.11 4.15 3.29
N ALA A 53 -9.88 4.14 4.60
CA ALA A 53 -10.25 5.25 5.47
C ALA A 53 -9.56 6.57 5.06
N ILE A 54 -8.28 6.51 4.69
CA ILE A 54 -7.52 7.68 4.24
C ILE A 54 -7.65 8.00 2.76
N ASP A 55 -8.41 7.19 2.00
CA ASP A 55 -8.51 7.27 0.53
C ASP A 55 -7.11 7.31 -0.11
N ALA A 56 -6.32 6.27 0.17
CA ALA A 56 -4.91 6.20 -0.22
C ALA A 56 -4.69 6.27 -1.74
N ALA A 57 -3.45 6.52 -2.15
CA ALA A 57 -3.05 6.46 -3.55
C ALA A 57 -3.27 5.04 -4.14
N PRO A 58 -3.60 4.92 -5.44
CA PRO A 58 -3.82 3.63 -6.13
C PRO A 58 -2.76 2.55 -5.85
N VAL A 59 -1.49 2.91 -5.99
CA VAL A 59 -0.36 1.98 -5.82
C VAL A 59 -0.28 1.39 -4.40
N SER A 60 -0.71 2.14 -3.38
CA SER A 60 -0.69 1.68 -1.99
C SER A 60 -1.63 0.49 -1.77
N TYR A 61 -2.74 0.42 -2.51
CA TYR A 61 -3.63 -0.73 -2.44
C TYR A 61 -3.01 -1.97 -3.06
N LEU A 62 -2.35 -1.86 -4.22
CA LEU A 62 -1.68 -3.02 -4.85
C LEU A 62 -0.59 -3.60 -3.98
N ILE A 63 0.27 -2.74 -3.42
CA ILE A 63 1.35 -3.19 -2.54
C ILE A 63 0.77 -3.95 -1.34
N ASN A 64 -0.27 -3.40 -0.70
CA ASN A 64 -0.89 -4.07 0.44
C ASN A 64 -1.60 -5.37 0.04
N LEU A 65 -2.32 -5.39 -1.08
CA LEU A 65 -3.05 -6.58 -1.55
C LEU A 65 -2.11 -7.70 -1.99
N GLY A 66 -0.98 -7.38 -2.63
CA GLY A 66 0.05 -8.37 -2.96
C GLY A 66 0.63 -9.02 -1.72
N LEU A 67 1.07 -8.21 -0.74
CA LEU A 67 1.58 -8.72 0.53
C LEU A 67 0.51 -9.48 1.33
N ALA A 68 -0.74 -9.05 1.26
CA ALA A 68 -1.86 -9.74 1.89
C ALA A 68 -2.11 -11.12 1.27
N ALA A 69 -2.03 -11.22 -0.07
CA ALA A 69 -2.17 -12.49 -0.78
C ALA A 69 -1.04 -13.47 -0.41
N ASP A 70 0.20 -12.99 -0.34
CA ASP A 70 1.35 -13.79 0.12
C ASP A 70 1.18 -14.27 1.58
N ALA A 71 0.47 -13.49 2.41
CA ALA A 71 0.12 -13.84 3.77
C ALA A 71 -1.15 -14.72 3.90
N GLY A 72 -1.78 -15.10 2.78
CA GLY A 72 -2.94 -15.98 2.75
C GLY A 72 -4.29 -15.30 2.96
N VAL A 73 -4.37 -13.96 2.84
CA VAL A 73 -5.64 -13.24 2.87
C VAL A 73 -6.44 -13.57 1.61
N THR A 74 -7.68 -14.05 1.78
CA THR A 74 -8.55 -14.36 0.64
C THR A 74 -9.32 -13.14 0.15
N LEU A 75 -9.83 -13.21 -1.08
CA LEU A 75 -10.67 -12.15 -1.64
C LEU A 75 -11.95 -11.97 -0.83
N GLU A 76 -12.53 -13.05 -0.32
CA GLU A 76 -13.72 -13.02 0.53
C GLU A 76 -13.46 -12.29 1.85
N GLN A 77 -12.27 -12.47 2.43
CA GLN A 77 -11.86 -11.74 3.64
C GLN A 77 -11.67 -10.24 3.35
N ALA A 78 -11.03 -9.89 2.22
CA ALA A 78 -10.88 -8.50 1.81
C ALA A 78 -12.24 -7.84 1.55
N GLN A 79 -13.14 -8.50 0.81
CA GLN A 79 -14.50 -8.04 0.59
C GLN A 79 -15.28 -7.91 1.91
N GLY A 80 -15.15 -8.90 2.80
CA GLY A 80 -15.75 -8.87 4.14
C GLY A 80 -15.29 -7.66 4.93
N ALA A 81 -14.00 -7.32 4.90
CA ALA A 81 -13.48 -6.11 5.52
C ALA A 81 -14.07 -4.84 4.93
N LEU A 82 -14.19 -4.73 3.59
CA LEU A 82 -14.83 -3.58 2.94
C LEU A 82 -16.29 -3.41 3.35
N ILE A 83 -17.05 -4.52 3.42
CA ILE A 83 -18.43 -4.53 3.90
C ILE A 83 -18.49 -4.08 5.38
N ALA A 84 -17.60 -4.62 6.21
CA ALA A 84 -17.58 -4.32 7.64
C ALA A 84 -17.28 -2.84 7.94
N ILE A 85 -16.39 -2.21 7.17
CA ILE A 85 -16.04 -0.80 7.38
C ILE A 85 -16.98 0.18 6.69
N ALA A 86 -17.77 -0.25 5.70
CA ALA A 86 -18.63 0.63 4.90
C ALA A 86 -19.53 1.56 5.74
N PRO A 87 -20.15 1.13 6.86
CA PRO A 87 -20.94 2.03 7.72
C PRO A 87 -20.09 3.07 8.47
N VAL A 88 -18.80 2.81 8.67
CA VAL A 88 -17.87 3.69 9.40
C VAL A 88 -17.22 4.72 8.48
N VAL A 89 -16.74 4.29 7.32
CA VAL A 89 -16.02 5.16 6.36
C VAL A 89 -16.93 5.73 5.28
N GLY A 90 -18.14 5.20 5.12
CA GLY A 90 -19.10 5.57 4.09
C GLY A 90 -18.90 4.82 2.77
N SER A 91 -20.00 4.58 2.05
CA SER A 91 -20.00 3.86 0.76
C SER A 91 -19.17 4.54 -0.32
N ALA A 92 -19.08 5.87 -0.31
CA ALA A 92 -18.27 6.64 -1.26
C ALA A 92 -16.78 6.31 -1.16
N LYS A 93 -16.23 6.15 0.06
CA LYS A 93 -14.83 5.77 0.26
C LYS A 93 -14.56 4.33 -0.19
N VAL A 94 -15.50 3.42 0.06
CA VAL A 94 -15.39 2.03 -0.41
C VAL A 94 -15.39 1.96 -1.93
N ALA A 95 -16.29 2.70 -2.60
CA ALA A 95 -16.32 2.79 -4.05
C ALA A 95 -15.05 3.44 -4.62
N SER A 96 -14.55 4.51 -3.98
CA SER A 96 -13.28 5.16 -4.35
C SER A 96 -12.11 4.17 -4.28
N ALA A 97 -12.01 3.41 -3.19
CA ALA A 97 -10.97 2.40 -3.01
C ALA A 97 -11.04 1.33 -4.11
N ALA A 98 -12.23 0.82 -4.44
CA ALA A 98 -12.39 -0.13 -5.55
C ALA A 98 -11.91 0.46 -6.89
N GLY A 99 -12.25 1.72 -7.19
CA GLY A 99 -11.78 2.42 -8.38
C GLY A 99 -10.26 2.69 -8.37
N ASN A 100 -9.68 2.98 -7.20
CA ASN A 100 -8.23 3.14 -7.03
C ASN A 100 -7.50 1.83 -7.29
N ILE A 101 -8.03 0.70 -6.81
CA ILE A 101 -7.46 -0.64 -7.05
C ILE A 101 -7.44 -0.95 -8.55
N LEU A 102 -8.57 -0.75 -9.25
CA LEU A 102 -8.64 -0.98 -10.70
C LEU A 102 -7.65 -0.11 -11.48
N ARG A 103 -7.59 1.20 -11.19
CA ARG A 103 -6.63 2.11 -11.82
C ARG A 103 -5.18 1.68 -11.63
N ALA A 104 -4.87 1.11 -10.47
CA ALA A 104 -3.53 0.64 -10.19
C ALA A 104 -3.20 -0.62 -11.03
N PHE A 105 -4.15 -1.56 -11.17
CA PHE A 105 -3.99 -2.72 -12.03
C PHE A 105 -3.80 -2.31 -13.49
N ASP A 106 -4.61 -1.39 -14.00
CA ASP A 106 -4.48 -0.88 -15.36
C ASP A 106 -3.10 -0.24 -15.59
N ALA A 107 -2.61 0.54 -14.63
CA ALA A 107 -1.29 1.15 -14.69
C ALA A 107 -0.16 0.11 -14.65
N ALA A 108 -0.29 -0.94 -13.85
CA ALA A 108 0.70 -2.01 -13.78
C ALA A 108 0.79 -2.80 -15.10
N MET A 109 -0.37 -3.14 -15.70
CA MET A 109 -0.43 -3.81 -16.99
C MET A 109 0.17 -2.97 -18.12
N ALA A 110 -0.12 -1.67 -18.14
CA ALA A 110 0.44 -0.76 -19.15
C ALA A 110 1.98 -0.66 -19.10
N VAL A 111 2.58 -0.87 -17.92
CA VAL A 111 4.05 -0.94 -17.77
C VAL A 111 4.58 -2.27 -18.31
N GLU A 112 3.90 -3.39 -18.06
CA GLU A 112 4.31 -4.71 -18.57
C GLU A 112 4.27 -4.80 -20.11
N GLU A 113 3.28 -4.16 -20.76
CA GLU A 113 3.16 -4.14 -22.22
C GLU A 113 4.19 -3.23 -22.91
N GLY A 114 4.81 -2.31 -22.17
CA GLY A 114 5.77 -1.33 -22.67
C GLY A 114 7.25 -1.73 -22.54
N VAL A 115 7.53 -2.96 -22.08
CA VAL A 115 8.88 -3.52 -21.87
C VAL A 115 9.19 -4.65 -22.85
#